data_AF-A0A966VNJ9-F1
#
_entry.id   AF-A0A966VNJ9-F1
#
_cell.length_a   1.000
_cell.length_b   1.000
_cell.length_c   1.000
_cell.angle_alpha   90.00
_cell.angle_beta   90.00
_cell.angle_gamma   90.00
#
_symmetry.space_group_name_H-M   'P 1'
#
loop_
_entity.id
_entity.type
_entity.pdbx_description
1 polymer ?
#
loop_
_entity_poly.entity_id
_entity_poly.type
_entity_poly.pdbx_seq_one_letter_code
_entity_poly.pdbx_strand_id
1 'polypeptide(L)'
;MRGKMRYRLGLALGTNSIGWAMIRLDASDTPCAVIKSGVRIFSDGRNPKSGVSLAVERRLARSVRRRRDRLLKRKARMMRMLIDYGFFPSDPNERKRLEQTNPYELRAKGLDHLLTPAEFARAVFHI
;
A
#
# COMPACT_ATOMS: atom_id res chain seq x y z
N MET A 1 0.61 -58.49 3.53
CA MET A 1 0.49 -57.11 3.02
C MET A 1 -0.81 -56.52 3.55
N ARG A 2 -0.79 -55.43 4.33
CA ARG A 2 -2.05 -54.77 4.75
C ARG A 2 -2.70 -54.17 3.50
N GLY A 3 -3.93 -54.57 3.19
CA GLY A 3 -4.69 -54.03 2.06
C GLY A 3 -4.87 -52.52 2.18
N LYS A 4 -4.79 -51.79 1.05
CA LYS A 4 -5.09 -50.36 1.02
C LYS A 4 -6.56 -50.13 1.41
N MET A 5 -6.80 -49.32 2.43
CA MET A 5 -8.15 -48.92 2.86
C MET A 5 -8.72 -47.88 1.88
N ARG A 6 -9.90 -48.14 1.29
CA ARG A 6 -10.66 -47.12 0.55
C ARG A 6 -11.33 -46.17 1.53
N TYR A 7 -11.21 -44.87 1.28
CA TYR A 7 -11.84 -43.85 2.11
C TYR A 7 -12.28 -42.64 1.29
N ARG A 8 -13.25 -41.90 1.82
CA ARG A 8 -13.65 -40.57 1.37
C ARG A 8 -13.29 -39.55 2.45
N LEU A 9 -12.66 -38.45 2.06
CA LEU A 9 -12.36 -37.32 2.94
C LEU A 9 -13.38 -36.21 2.68
N GLY A 10 -14.25 -35.97 3.65
CA GLY A 10 -15.10 -34.78 3.66
C GLY A 10 -14.34 -33.60 4.27
N LEU A 11 -14.35 -32.45 3.59
CA LEU A 11 -13.78 -31.20 4.08
C LEU A 11 -14.87 -30.12 4.11
N ALA A 12 -15.08 -29.53 5.28
CA ALA A 12 -15.91 -28.36 5.49
C ALA A 12 -15.02 -27.13 5.68
N LEU A 13 -14.93 -26.28 4.67
CA LEU A 13 -14.08 -25.10 4.65
C LEU A 13 -14.86 -23.87 5.16
N GLY A 14 -14.57 -23.45 6.39
CA GLY A 14 -15.06 -22.20 6.97
C GLY A 14 -14.03 -21.07 6.85
N THR A 15 -14.40 -19.86 7.26
CA THR A 15 -13.49 -18.69 7.24
C THR A 15 -12.30 -18.83 8.19
N ASN A 16 -12.48 -19.59 9.28
CA ASN A 16 -11.52 -19.75 10.39
C ASN A 16 -11.36 -21.21 10.83
N SER A 17 -11.96 -22.13 10.10
CA SER A 17 -11.94 -23.54 10.45
C SER A 17 -11.95 -24.43 9.23
N ILE A 18 -11.30 -25.59 9.36
CA ILE A 18 -11.40 -26.71 8.43
C ILE A 18 -11.92 -27.90 9.23
N GLY A 19 -13.22 -28.18 9.11
CA GLY A 19 -13.78 -29.44 9.57
C GLY A 19 -13.39 -30.55 8.61
N TRP A 20 -13.01 -31.72 9.13
CA TRP A 20 -12.68 -32.86 8.29
C TRP A 20 -13.18 -34.17 8.89
N ALA A 21 -13.59 -35.08 8.02
CA ALA A 21 -13.98 -36.43 8.39
C ALA A 21 -13.49 -37.43 7.34
N MET A 22 -12.84 -38.49 7.80
CA MET A 22 -12.38 -39.60 6.98
C MET A 22 -13.31 -40.79 7.18
N ILE A 23 -14.00 -41.17 6.12
CA ILE A 23 -15.00 -42.22 6.11
C ILE A 23 -14.47 -43.39 5.28
N ARG A 24 -14.41 -44.60 5.85
CA ARG A 24 -14.05 -45.80 5.12
C ARG A 24 -15.18 -46.24 4.20
N LEU A 25 -14.80 -46.70 3.02
CA LEU A 25 -15.71 -47.22 2.00
C LEU A 25 -15.55 -48.75 1.88
N ASP A 26 -16.65 -49.44 1.60
CA ASP A 26 -16.64 -50.86 1.25
C ASP A 26 -16.23 -51.09 -0.22
N ALA A 27 -16.48 -52.28 -0.78
CA ALA A 27 -16.13 -52.62 -2.18
C ALA A 27 -16.99 -51.91 -3.24
N SER A 28 -18.16 -51.41 -2.83
CA SER A 28 -19.13 -50.73 -3.68
C SER A 28 -19.12 -49.21 -3.45
N ASP A 29 -18.02 -48.67 -2.91
CA ASP A 29 -17.83 -47.27 -2.54
C ASP A 29 -18.90 -46.70 -1.59
N THR A 30 -19.55 -47.58 -0.80
CA THR A 30 -20.56 -47.19 0.17
C THR A 30 -19.90 -46.90 1.53
N PRO A 31 -20.24 -45.78 2.20
CA PRO A 31 -19.77 -45.47 3.55
C PRO A 31 -20.07 -46.58 4.55
N CYS A 32 -19.04 -47.11 5.23
CA CYS A 32 -19.21 -48.23 6.16
C CYS A 32 -18.61 -48.01 7.56
N ALA A 33 -17.74 -47.01 7.74
CA ALA A 33 -17.25 -46.61 9.07
C ALA A 33 -16.67 -45.20 9.08
N VAL A 34 -16.78 -44.50 10.22
CA VAL A 34 -16.00 -43.30 10.50
C VAL A 34 -14.62 -43.74 11.02
N ILE A 35 -13.56 -43.32 10.35
CA ILE A 35 -12.20 -43.66 10.79
C ILE A 35 -11.66 -42.59 11.74
N LYS A 36 -11.82 -41.32 11.36
CA LYS A 36 -11.39 -40.18 12.17
C LYS A 36 -12.10 -38.92 11.71
N SER A 37 -12.26 -37.99 12.64
CA SER A 37 -12.75 -36.64 12.36
C SER A 37 -12.03 -35.63 13.23
N GLY A 38 -12.12 -34.36 12.85
CA GLY A 38 -11.58 -33.27 13.64
C GLY A 38 -11.87 -31.91 13.02
N VAL A 39 -11.42 -30.87 13.70
CA VAL A 39 -11.52 -29.49 13.21
C VAL A 39 -10.16 -28.82 13.40
N ARG A 40 -9.64 -28.21 12.34
CA ARG A 40 -8.50 -27.30 12.43
C ARG A 40 -9.03 -25.88 12.55
N ILE A 41 -8.82 -25.24 13.69
CA ILE A 41 -9.14 -23.82 13.90
C ILE A 41 -7.88 -22.98 13.61
N PHE A 42 -8.04 -21.86 12.93
CA PHE A 42 -6.96 -20.93 12.61
C PHE A 42 -7.45 -19.47 12.73
N SER A 43 -6.51 -18.54 12.95
CA SER A 43 -6.83 -17.11 13.04
C SER A 43 -7.18 -16.54 11.66
N ASP A 44 -8.06 -15.54 11.64
CA ASP A 44 -8.56 -14.87 10.43
C ASP A 44 -7.53 -13.92 9.78
N GLY A 45 -6.34 -13.80 10.36
CA GLY A 45 -5.33 -12.84 9.91
C GLY A 45 -5.79 -11.39 10.05
N ARG A 46 -6.70 -11.10 10.99
CA ARG A 46 -7.19 -9.77 11.29
C ARG A 46 -6.66 -9.29 12.64
N ASN A 47 -6.62 -7.97 12.80
CA ASN A 47 -6.32 -7.35 14.07
C ASN A 47 -7.47 -7.64 15.06
N PRO A 48 -7.19 -8.19 16.26
CA PRO A 48 -8.25 -8.58 17.21
C PRO A 48 -9.16 -7.44 17.68
N LYS A 49 -8.68 -6.20 17.67
CA LYS A 49 -9.44 -5.03 18.11
C LYS A 49 -10.23 -4.36 17.00
N SER A 50 -9.65 -4.28 15.80
CA SER A 50 -10.22 -3.49 14.69
C SER A 50 -10.83 -4.33 13.56
N GLY A 51 -10.62 -5.66 13.55
CA GLY A 51 -11.19 -6.57 12.55
C GLY A 51 -10.67 -6.37 11.12
N VAL A 52 -9.74 -5.43 10.90
CA VAL A 52 -9.08 -5.22 9.61
C VAL A 52 -7.96 -6.23 9.40
N SER A 53 -7.73 -6.59 8.14
CA SER A 53 -6.62 -7.47 7.78
C SER A 53 -5.28 -6.87 8.24
N LEU A 54 -4.42 -7.72 8.80
CA LEU A 54 -3.06 -7.35 9.20
C LEU A 54 -2.23 -6.78 8.03
N ALA A 55 -2.61 -7.08 6.78
CA ALA A 55 -1.93 -6.55 5.60
C ALA A 55 -2.26 -5.07 5.31
N VAL A 56 -3.34 -4.52 5.86
CA VAL A 56 -3.79 -3.13 5.61
C VAL A 56 -2.76 -2.13 6.09
N GLU A 57 -2.29 -2.25 7.33
CA GLU A 57 -1.28 -1.36 7.91
C GLU A 57 0.02 -1.37 7.09
N ARG A 58 0.48 -2.57 6.70
CA ARG A 58 1.66 -2.74 5.83
C ARG A 58 1.46 -2.07 4.46
N ARG A 59 0.27 -2.17 3.87
CA ARG A 59 -0.07 -1.52 2.59
C ARG A 59 -0.09 0.00 2.72
N LEU A 60 -0.71 0.54 3.77
CA LEU A 60 -0.79 1.97 4.02
C LEU A 60 0.61 2.56 4.24
N ALA A 61 1.43 1.95 5.10
CA ALA A 61 2.80 2.39 5.35
C ALA A 61 3.65 2.36 4.07
N ARG A 62 3.48 1.34 3.22
CA ARG A 62 4.15 1.26 1.90
C ARG A 62 3.69 2.38 0.97
N SER A 63 2.40 2.70 0.96
CA SER A 63 1.84 3.78 0.14
C SER A 63 2.43 5.14 0.53
N VAL A 64 2.51 5.42 1.83
CA VAL A 64 3.12 6.66 2.36
C VAL A 64 4.58 6.78 1.95
N ARG A 65 5.39 5.72 2.11
CA ARG A 65 6.80 5.72 1.68
C ARG A 65 6.95 6.04 0.19
N ARG A 66 6.21 5.33 -0.68
CA ARG A 66 6.24 5.56 -2.13
C ARG A 66 5.80 6.98 -2.50
N ARG A 67 4.79 7.53 -1.82
CA ARG A 67 4.33 8.90 -2.05
C ARG A 67 5.42 9.91 -1.70
N ARG A 68 6.07 9.75 -0.54
CA ARG A 68 7.19 10.60 -0.10
C ARG A 68 8.33 10.56 -1.10
N ASP A 69 8.78 9.37 -1.49
CA ASP A 69 9.91 9.21 -2.42
C ASP A 69 9.61 9.88 -3.77
N ARG A 70 8.39 9.73 -4.29
CA ARG A 70 7.97 10.37 -5.55
C ARG A 70 7.87 11.89 -5.42
N LEU A 71 7.37 12.40 -4.29
CA LEU A 71 7.32 13.83 -4.01
C LEU A 71 8.74 14.43 -4.01
N LEU A 72 9.67 13.81 -3.27
CA LEU A 72 11.06 14.26 -3.20
C LEU A 72 11.73 14.23 -4.58
N LYS A 73 11.57 13.14 -5.33
CA LYS A 73 12.09 13.04 -6.71
C LYS A 73 11.51 14.11 -7.63
N ARG A 74 10.20 14.39 -7.54
CA ARG A 74 9.56 15.44 -8.35
C ARG A 74 10.08 16.83 -7.99
N LYS A 75 10.15 17.16 -6.69
CA LYS A 75 10.70 18.43 -6.21
C LYS A 75 12.16 18.61 -6.64
N ALA A 76 12.99 17.58 -6.52
CA ALA A 76 14.39 17.64 -6.93
C ALA A 76 14.53 17.90 -8.44
N ARG A 77 13.75 17.19 -9.28
CA ARG A 77 13.76 17.42 -10.74
C ARG A 77 13.29 18.83 -11.10
N MET A 78 12.22 19.30 -10.48
CA MET A 78 11.68 20.63 -10.71
C MET A 78 12.65 21.72 -10.29
N MET A 79 13.25 21.59 -9.10
CA MET A 79 14.29 22.49 -8.60
C MET A 79 15.45 22.58 -9.60
N ARG A 80 15.95 21.45 -10.09
CA ARG A 80 17.01 21.42 -11.09
C ARG A 80 16.61 22.14 -12.38
N MET A 81 15.45 21.82 -12.95
CA MET A 81 14.98 22.49 -14.17
C MET A 81 14.85 24.01 -14.00
N LEU A 82 14.27 24.47 -12.87
CA LEU A 82 14.12 25.90 -12.62
C LEU A 82 15.47 26.63 -12.49
N ILE A 83 16.51 25.97 -11.99
CA ILE A 83 17.87 26.53 -11.95
C ILE A 83 18.48 26.55 -13.36
N ASP A 84 18.38 25.43 -14.08
CA ASP A 84 18.98 25.27 -15.41
C ASP A 84 18.42 26.31 -16.41
N TYR A 85 17.14 26.66 -16.27
CA TYR A 85 16.48 27.69 -17.09
C TYR A 85 16.61 29.12 -16.52
N GLY A 86 17.36 29.33 -15.42
CA GLY A 86 17.61 30.65 -14.85
C GLY A 86 16.43 31.26 -14.10
N PHE A 87 15.38 30.50 -13.80
CA PHE A 87 14.24 30.97 -13.00
C PHE A 87 14.58 31.02 -11.50
N PHE A 88 15.26 29.99 -10.99
CA PHE A 88 15.81 30.01 -9.65
C PHE A 88 17.30 30.40 -9.67
N PRO A 89 17.78 31.15 -8.65
CA PRO A 89 19.20 31.38 -8.46
C PRO A 89 20.00 30.07 -8.33
N SER A 90 21.21 30.02 -8.86
CA SER A 90 22.11 28.88 -8.68
C SER A 90 22.58 28.77 -7.22
N ASP A 91 22.83 29.92 -6.57
CA ASP A 91 23.20 30.00 -5.15
C ASP A 91 22.08 29.44 -4.25
N PRO A 92 22.36 28.38 -3.45
CA PRO A 92 21.42 27.86 -2.47
C PRO A 92 20.95 28.90 -1.44
N ASN A 93 21.78 29.87 -1.05
CA ASN A 93 21.41 30.85 -0.03
C ASN A 93 20.40 31.88 -0.58
N GLU A 94 20.58 32.34 -1.82
CA GLU A 94 19.58 33.16 -2.53
C GLU A 94 18.26 32.42 -2.72
N ARG A 95 18.29 31.14 -3.13
CA ARG A 95 17.07 30.34 -3.23
C ARG A 95 16.36 30.17 -1.90
N LYS A 96 17.10 29.95 -0.82
CA LYS A 96 16.52 29.79 0.52
C LYS A 96 15.80 31.06 0.99
N ARG A 97 16.28 32.24 0.60
CA ARG A 97 15.59 33.51 0.88
C ARG A 97 14.20 33.57 0.24
N LEU A 98 14.00 32.94 -0.93
CA LEU A 98 12.69 32.87 -1.61
C LEU A 98 11.65 32.05 -0.83
N GLU A 99 12.04 31.21 0.13
CA GLU A 99 11.08 30.49 0.98
C GLU A 99 10.23 31.45 1.81
N GLN A 100 10.77 32.61 2.18
CA GLN A 100 10.11 33.65 2.96
C GLN A 100 9.01 34.37 2.17
N THR A 101 9.07 34.34 0.84
CA THR A 101 8.04 34.94 -0.01
C THR A 101 6.79 34.06 -0.04
N ASN A 102 5.62 34.68 0.18
CA ASN A 102 4.34 33.97 0.21
C ASN A 102 3.94 33.52 -1.21
N PRO A 103 3.91 32.21 -1.50
CA PRO A 103 3.60 31.71 -2.84
C PRO A 103 2.14 31.97 -3.25
N TYR A 104 1.22 32.15 -2.31
CA TYR A 104 -0.18 32.44 -2.64
C TYR A 104 -0.34 33.88 -3.16
N GLU A 105 0.34 34.83 -2.53
CA GLU A 105 0.37 36.22 -3.00
C GLU A 105 1.01 36.32 -4.39
N LEU A 106 2.12 35.60 -4.62
CA LEU A 106 2.75 35.55 -5.94
C LEU A 106 1.83 34.93 -6.99
N ARG A 107 1.11 33.85 -6.65
CA ARG A 107 0.14 33.23 -7.55
C ARG A 107 -1.02 34.17 -7.90
N ALA A 108 -1.49 34.97 -6.94
CA ALA A 108 -2.53 35.98 -7.18
C ALA A 108 -1.99 37.14 -8.02
N LYS A 109 -0.83 37.71 -7.64
CA LYS A 109 -0.15 38.78 -8.38
C LYS A 109 0.10 38.39 -9.84
N GLY A 110 0.49 37.15 -10.10
CA GLY A 110 0.78 36.63 -11.43
C GLY A 110 -0.43 36.55 -12.38
N LEU A 111 -1.65 36.79 -11.90
CA LEU A 111 -2.85 36.87 -12.75
C LEU A 111 -2.91 38.20 -13.51
N ASP A 112 -2.45 39.28 -12.88
CA ASP A 112 -2.59 40.65 -13.40
C ASP A 112 -1.25 41.34 -13.68
N HIS A 113 -0.14 40.80 -13.14
CA HIS A 113 1.18 41.40 -13.23
C HIS A 113 2.26 40.37 -13.57
N LEU A 114 3.26 40.83 -14.35
CA LEU A 114 4.47 40.05 -14.61
C LEU A 114 5.21 39.76 -13.31
N LEU A 115 5.55 38.49 -13.10
CA LEU A 115 6.43 38.03 -12.02
C LEU A 115 7.87 38.03 -12.51
N THR A 116 8.80 38.38 -11.62
CA THR A 116 10.22 38.11 -11.84
C THR A 116 10.47 36.60 -11.97
N PRO A 117 11.58 36.17 -12.59
CA PRO A 117 11.87 34.73 -12.73
C PRO A 117 11.85 33.97 -11.40
N ALA A 118 12.38 34.58 -10.33
CA ALA A 118 12.43 34.00 -8.99
C ALA A 118 11.04 33.91 -8.32
N GLU A 119 10.21 34.95 -8.48
CA GLU A 119 8.81 34.94 -8.02
C GLU A 119 7.99 33.87 -8.75
N PHE A 120 8.14 33.78 -10.08
CA PHE A 120 7.50 32.75 -10.89
C PHE A 120 7.92 31.35 -10.44
N ALA A 121 9.22 31.10 -10.29
CA ALA A 121 9.75 29.84 -9.79
C ALA A 121 9.15 29.46 -8.42
N ARG A 122 9.06 30.43 -7.49
CA ARG A 122 8.50 30.23 -6.16
C ARG A 122 7.01 29.87 -6.20
N ALA A 123 6.24 30.54 -7.06
CA ALA A 123 4.82 30.29 -7.27
C ALA A 123 4.57 28.90 -7.87
N VAL A 124 5.28 28.52 -8.93
CA VAL A 124 5.12 27.22 -9.59
C VAL A 124 5.61 26.08 -8.68
N PHE A 125 6.74 26.23 -7.98
CA PHE A 125 7.28 25.20 -7.08
C PHE A 125 6.38 24.86 -5.89
N HIS A 126 5.44 25.76 -5.56
CA HIS A 126 4.45 25.54 -4.51
C HIS A 126 3.26 24.66 -4.96
N ILE A 127 2.95 24.62 -6.27
CA ILE A 127 1.84 23.84 -6.85
C ILE A 127 2.18 22.34 -6.82
#